data_AF-A0A3N1U3I2-F1
#
_entry.id   AF-A0A3N1U3I2-F1
#
_cell.length_a   1.000
_cell.length_b   1.000
_cell.length_c   1.000
_cell.angle_alpha   90.00
_cell.angle_beta   90.00
_cell.angle_gamma   90.00
#
_symmetry.space_group_name_H-M   'P 1'
#
loop_
_entity.id
_entity.type
_entity.pdbx_description
1 polymer ?
#
loop_
_entity_poly.entity_id
_entity_poly.type
_entity_poly.pdbx_seq_one_letter_code
_entity_poly.pdbx_strand_id
1 'polypeptide(L)'
;MFVDKENWKKGNYGAASGNTILGLVGIFSPKTFKKFTKLGKTKKLHFPNTPVGRAAEAADKAKKAAEKGDLDAAAKYADKAQKAADEAADKARKGQKKACKNIAMPQTRVPFADFSRVGAGAGATTSAVYHGSPSLAGALRAGTSSCGPDDDDVKASREAQQKALDARADVLREAMKRAKQDGAKQFDPQALERLLKRAEDSPDSGKNGISKKDAADAIEEVTTMLRQKNIDGKSRGSLTGKTLDSKQGTELAEKLAEVKAVRRAAESEAAEGTKVYASIGTEGGRAKVDLGQGDVLDVSGIPDADVAYRGRDGMDHLVEVKNTGGGTTKFEIHQQIERLGRWQRERPPGAPARAARYEIDSQNGWEKIFLDFQPKKMSAAQKRAGAEPPRVEGSPASKMADEGVGARVAGQDLSARQLREMDQAWRGKSRAERDAAIGSGKMKTPAAALEYLGVS
;
A
#
# COMPACT_ATOMS: atom_id res chain seq x y z
N MET A 1 33.04 -14.62 15.61
CA MET A 1 32.75 -13.88 14.36
C MET A 1 33.69 -14.45 13.29
N PHE A 2 33.18 -15.15 12.28
CA PHE A 2 33.99 -15.62 11.16
C PHE A 2 33.52 -14.87 9.90
N VAL A 3 34.39 -14.01 9.37
CA VAL A 3 34.18 -13.30 8.11
C VAL A 3 34.78 -14.16 7.00
N ASP A 4 34.00 -14.41 5.95
CA ASP A 4 34.48 -15.08 4.74
C ASP A 4 35.50 -14.17 4.03
N LYS A 5 36.79 -14.50 4.24
CA LYS A 5 37.93 -13.71 3.76
C LYS A 5 38.06 -13.69 2.25
N GLU A 6 37.47 -14.65 1.51
CA GLU A 6 37.61 -14.68 0.05
C GLU A 6 36.70 -13.65 -0.65
N ASN A 7 35.47 -13.49 -0.17
CA ASN A 7 34.55 -12.49 -0.71
C ASN A 7 34.92 -11.07 -0.28
N TRP A 8 35.54 -10.93 0.90
CA TRP A 8 36.10 -9.67 1.38
C TRP A 8 37.28 -9.18 0.52
N LYS A 9 38.16 -10.09 0.08
CA LYS A 9 39.32 -9.77 -0.77
C LYS A 9 38.94 -9.44 -2.22
N LYS A 10 37.76 -9.88 -2.68
CA LYS A 10 37.25 -9.64 -4.05
C LYS A 10 36.37 -8.39 -4.16
N GLY A 11 36.22 -7.60 -3.08
CA GLY A 11 35.49 -6.32 -3.09
C GLY A 11 33.96 -6.46 -3.11
N ASN A 12 33.42 -7.65 -2.81
CA ASN A 12 31.98 -7.94 -2.90
C ASN A 12 31.32 -7.88 -1.51
N TYR A 13 31.27 -6.68 -0.93
CA TYR A 13 30.92 -6.45 0.49
C TYR A 13 29.44 -6.75 0.82
N GLY A 14 28.55 -6.70 -0.16
CA GLY A 14 27.17 -7.14 -0.03
C GLY A 14 27.04 -8.66 0.19
N ALA A 15 27.89 -9.46 -0.46
CA ALA A 15 27.92 -10.92 -0.28
C ALA A 15 28.66 -11.33 1.01
N ALA A 16 29.70 -10.58 1.42
CA ALA A 16 30.41 -10.84 2.68
C ALA A 16 29.53 -10.56 3.92
N SER A 17 28.63 -9.58 3.81
CA SER A 17 27.59 -9.29 4.81
C SER A 17 26.39 -10.23 4.67
N GLY A 18 26.03 -10.59 3.43
CA GLY A 18 24.94 -11.48 3.07
C GLY A 18 25.12 -12.94 3.52
N ASN A 19 26.34 -13.48 3.52
CA ASN A 19 26.57 -14.85 4.00
C ASN A 19 26.61 -14.99 5.53
N THR A 20 26.59 -13.88 6.28
CA THR A 20 26.33 -13.91 7.74
C THR A 20 24.84 -14.15 8.05
N ILE A 21 23.97 -14.06 7.04
CA ILE A 21 22.51 -14.24 7.18
C ILE A 21 22.12 -15.71 7.40
N LEU A 22 22.98 -16.70 7.13
CA LEU A 22 22.66 -18.11 7.39
C LEU A 22 22.66 -18.52 8.88
N GLY A 23 23.11 -17.66 9.79
CA GLY A 23 23.06 -17.89 11.24
C GLY A 23 21.91 -17.22 12.00
N LEU A 24 21.21 -16.25 11.38
CA LEU A 24 20.16 -15.45 12.03
C LEU A 24 18.72 -15.86 11.66
N VAL A 25 18.56 -16.80 10.72
CA VAL A 25 17.25 -17.39 10.36
C VAL A 25 16.66 -18.22 11.52
N GLY A 26 17.47 -18.66 12.49
CA GLY A 26 17.07 -19.53 13.60
C GLY A 26 16.43 -18.86 14.82
N ILE A 27 16.28 -17.53 14.86
CA ILE A 27 15.76 -16.82 16.04
C ILE A 27 14.23 -16.65 16.01
N PHE A 28 13.57 -16.94 14.89
CA PHE A 28 12.13 -16.74 14.67
C PHE A 28 11.27 -17.98 15.01
N SER A 29 11.45 -18.54 16.22
CA SER A 29 10.51 -19.51 16.80
C SER A 29 9.82 -18.94 18.05
N PRO A 30 8.61 -19.38 18.39
CA PRO A 30 7.87 -18.91 19.59
C PRO A 30 8.65 -19.05 20.91
N LYS A 31 9.68 -19.90 20.96
CA LYS A 31 10.56 -20.09 22.13
C LYS A 31 11.53 -18.92 22.35
N THR A 32 11.75 -18.04 21.36
CA THR A 32 12.65 -16.89 21.50
C THR A 32 11.97 -15.67 22.13
N PHE A 33 10.63 -15.58 22.08
CA PHE A 33 9.87 -14.57 22.85
C PHE A 33 10.11 -14.73 24.37
N LYS A 34 10.33 -15.97 24.85
CA LYS A 34 10.75 -16.27 26.23
C LYS A 34 12.24 -16.03 26.51
N LYS A 35 13.09 -15.86 25.49
CA LYS A 35 14.52 -15.50 25.67
C LYS A 35 14.75 -13.99 25.66
N PHE A 36 13.91 -13.21 25.00
CA PHE A 36 13.96 -11.74 25.09
C PHE A 36 13.55 -11.20 26.47
N THR A 37 12.67 -11.90 27.20
CA THR A 37 12.43 -11.63 28.63
C THR A 37 13.62 -11.99 29.54
N LYS A 38 14.55 -12.84 29.08
CA LYS A 38 15.75 -13.24 29.86
C LYS A 38 16.94 -12.29 29.70
N LEU A 39 16.91 -11.41 28.70
CA LEU A 39 17.79 -10.23 28.60
C LEU A 39 17.38 -9.09 29.55
N GLY A 40 16.30 -9.27 30.32
CA GLY A 40 15.88 -8.38 31.41
C GLY A 40 16.74 -8.45 32.67
N LYS A 41 17.88 -9.16 32.68
CA LYS A 41 18.80 -9.25 33.83
C LYS A 41 20.13 -8.52 33.65
N THR A 42 20.45 -8.01 32.46
CA THR A 42 21.54 -7.04 32.28
C THR A 42 20.93 -5.66 32.40
N LYS A 43 21.16 -5.03 33.57
CA LYS A 43 20.90 -3.62 33.93
C LYS A 43 19.86 -2.92 33.04
N LYS A 44 18.65 -2.73 33.59
CA LYS A 44 17.67 -1.73 33.16
C LYS A 44 18.39 -0.49 32.58
N LEU A 45 18.53 -0.41 31.26
CA LEU A 45 18.74 0.87 30.58
C LEU A 45 17.37 1.57 30.58
N HIS A 46 16.95 1.99 31.78
CA HIS A 46 15.91 3.00 31.94
C HIS A 46 16.52 4.34 31.55
N PHE A 47 16.59 4.60 30.24
CA PHE A 47 16.72 5.95 29.74
C PHE A 47 15.38 6.36 29.13
N PRO A 48 14.38 6.74 29.96
CA PRO A 48 13.08 7.24 29.48
C PRO A 48 13.22 8.44 28.54
N ASN A 49 14.38 9.11 28.55
CA ASN A 49 14.68 10.26 27.70
C ASN A 49 15.21 9.89 26.30
N THR A 50 15.50 8.61 26.00
CA THR A 50 15.90 8.19 24.65
C THR A 50 14.69 7.87 23.77
N PRO A 51 14.77 8.05 22.44
CA PRO A 51 13.69 7.66 21.53
C PRO A 51 13.25 6.20 21.67
N VAL A 52 14.21 5.27 21.83
CA VAL A 52 13.93 3.84 22.05
C VAL A 52 13.23 3.57 23.38
N GLY A 53 13.63 4.28 24.44
CA GLY A 53 12.98 4.22 25.75
C GLY A 53 11.55 4.72 25.71
N ARG A 54 11.31 5.87 25.05
CA ARG A 54 9.97 6.42 24.83
C ARG A 54 9.09 5.50 23.99
N ALA A 55 9.64 4.88 22.94
CA ALA A 55 8.92 3.90 22.13
C ALA A 55 8.49 2.69 22.98
N ALA A 56 9.38 2.18 23.85
CA ALA A 56 9.08 1.07 24.75
C ALA A 56 7.98 1.41 25.77
N GLU A 57 8.11 2.56 26.43
CA GLU A 57 7.12 2.99 27.43
C GLU A 57 5.75 3.23 26.80
N ALA A 58 5.71 3.84 25.62
CA ALA A 58 4.48 4.05 24.87
C ALA A 58 3.87 2.72 24.41
N ALA A 59 4.69 1.76 23.94
CA ALA A 59 4.24 0.42 23.59
C ALA A 59 3.62 -0.33 24.79
N ASP A 60 4.26 -0.29 25.96
CA ASP A 60 3.73 -0.89 27.19
C ASP A 60 2.39 -0.26 27.61
N LYS A 61 2.25 1.07 27.46
CA LYS A 61 0.99 1.77 27.73
C LYS A 61 -0.09 1.40 26.71
N ALA A 62 0.27 1.25 25.44
CA ALA A 62 -0.65 0.81 24.39
C ALA A 62 -1.21 -0.58 24.69
N LYS A 63 -0.33 -1.52 25.03
CA LYS A 63 -0.71 -2.87 25.42
C LYS A 63 -1.64 -2.89 26.63
N LYS A 64 -1.27 -2.20 27.72
CA LYS A 64 -2.10 -2.13 28.93
C LYS A 64 -3.47 -1.50 28.67
N ALA A 65 -3.55 -0.50 27.81
CA ALA A 65 -4.82 0.10 27.41
C ALA A 65 -5.65 -0.88 26.57
N ALA A 66 -5.03 -1.59 25.62
CA ALA A 66 -5.70 -2.59 24.80
C ALA A 66 -6.26 -3.74 25.64
N GLU A 67 -5.49 -4.28 26.59
CA GLU A 67 -5.91 -5.34 27.52
C GLU A 67 -7.09 -4.91 28.41
N LYS A 68 -7.16 -3.63 28.78
CA LYS A 68 -8.30 -3.04 29.48
C LYS A 68 -9.49 -2.77 28.57
N GLY A 69 -9.32 -2.96 27.26
CA GLY A 69 -10.34 -2.68 26.28
C GLY A 69 -10.51 -1.20 25.92
N ASP A 70 -9.54 -0.36 26.24
CA ASP A 70 -9.52 1.03 25.79
C ASP A 70 -8.73 1.11 24.47
N LEU A 71 -9.39 0.76 23.36
CA LEU A 71 -8.77 0.76 22.03
C LEU A 71 -8.37 2.17 21.56
N ASP A 72 -9.05 3.21 22.04
CA ASP A 72 -8.72 4.60 21.73
C ASP A 72 -7.43 5.04 22.40
N ALA A 73 -7.32 4.81 23.72
CA ALA A 73 -6.07 5.08 24.42
C ALA A 73 -4.95 4.18 23.88
N ALA A 74 -5.23 2.91 23.57
CA ALA A 74 -4.26 1.99 23.01
C ALA A 74 -3.69 2.49 21.67
N ALA A 75 -4.56 2.88 20.73
CA ALA A 75 -4.14 3.48 19.46
C ALA A 75 -3.32 4.75 19.67
N LYS A 76 -3.77 5.65 20.54
CA LYS A 76 -3.04 6.89 20.89
C LYS A 76 -1.64 6.62 21.44
N TYR A 77 -1.46 5.56 22.24
CA TYR A 77 -0.16 5.17 22.75
C TYR A 77 0.70 4.46 21.69
N ALA A 78 0.10 3.66 20.80
CA ALA A 78 0.79 3.07 19.66
C ALA A 78 1.35 4.15 18.72
N ASP A 79 0.59 5.23 18.47
CA ASP A 79 1.06 6.37 17.69
C ASP A 79 2.20 7.13 18.38
N LYS A 80 2.17 7.24 19.71
CA LYS A 80 3.30 7.78 20.48
C LYS A 80 4.54 6.90 20.34
N ALA A 81 4.38 5.58 20.30
CA ALA A 81 5.48 4.65 20.08
C ALA A 81 6.07 4.83 18.67
N GLN A 82 5.20 4.95 17.65
CA GLN A 82 5.64 5.20 16.27
C GLN A 82 6.37 6.55 16.14
N LYS A 83 5.84 7.64 16.71
CA LYS A 83 6.53 8.94 16.70
C LYS A 83 7.92 8.86 17.32
N ALA A 84 8.06 8.17 18.45
CA ALA A 84 9.37 7.97 19.07
C ALA A 84 10.31 7.10 18.21
N ALA A 85 9.76 6.12 17.48
CA ALA A 85 10.53 5.32 16.53
C ALA A 85 10.99 6.11 15.30
N ASP A 86 10.15 7.01 14.79
CA ASP A 86 10.49 7.89 13.67
C ASP A 86 11.57 8.91 14.08
N GLU A 87 11.49 9.45 15.31
CA GLU A 87 12.55 10.28 15.88
C GLU A 87 13.89 9.53 16.00
N ALA A 88 13.86 8.23 16.36
CA ALA A 88 15.05 7.39 16.38
C ALA A 88 15.66 7.21 14.99
N ALA A 89 14.81 6.96 13.98
CA ALA A 89 15.21 6.83 12.58
C ALA A 89 15.80 8.13 12.04
N ASP A 90 15.18 9.27 12.36
CA ASP A 90 15.68 10.57 11.97
C ASP A 90 17.03 10.91 12.62
N LYS A 91 17.22 10.51 13.88
CA LYS A 91 18.52 10.66 14.55
C LYS A 91 19.60 9.83 13.85
N ALA A 92 19.33 8.57 13.55
CA ALA A 92 20.24 7.71 12.79
C ALA A 92 20.58 8.32 11.42
N ARG A 93 19.56 8.79 10.68
CA ARG A 93 19.74 9.46 9.38
C ARG A 93 20.59 10.74 9.48
N LYS A 94 20.38 11.56 10.51
CA LYS A 94 21.18 12.77 10.75
C LYS A 94 22.62 12.42 11.13
N GLY A 95 22.84 11.37 11.93
CA GLY A 95 24.16 10.83 12.25
C GLY A 95 24.92 10.45 10.98
N GLN A 96 24.28 9.68 10.08
CA GLN A 96 24.84 9.34 8.77
C GLN A 96 25.21 10.59 7.96
N LYS A 97 24.30 11.56 7.83
CA LYS A 97 24.58 12.78 7.07
C LYS A 97 25.76 13.57 7.64
N LYS A 98 25.93 13.61 8.97
CA LYS A 98 27.07 14.28 9.63
C LYS A 98 28.38 13.52 9.41
N ALA A 99 28.36 12.19 9.56
CA ALA A 99 29.53 11.34 9.29
C ALA A 99 30.03 11.50 7.83
N CYS A 100 29.10 11.65 6.87
CA CYS A 100 29.43 11.88 5.46
C CYS A 100 29.82 13.33 5.11
N LYS A 101 29.54 14.32 5.98
CA LYS A 101 29.81 15.75 5.71
C LYS A 101 31.27 16.15 5.99
N ASN A 102 32.00 15.34 6.77
CA ASN A 102 33.39 15.61 7.15
C ASN A 102 34.43 15.04 6.17
N ILE A 103 34.01 14.50 5.03
CA ILE A 103 34.91 14.09 3.94
C ILE A 103 34.84 15.18 2.87
N ALA A 104 35.92 15.95 2.72
CA ALA A 104 36.07 16.87 1.61
C ALA A 104 36.18 16.06 0.31
N MET A 105 35.11 16.01 -0.48
CA MET A 105 35.18 15.63 -1.89
C MET A 105 35.09 16.89 -2.77
N PRO A 106 35.90 17.01 -3.83
CA PRO A 106 35.77 18.11 -4.79
C PRO A 106 34.38 18.07 -5.42
N GLN A 107 33.86 19.26 -5.73
CA GLN A 107 32.48 19.44 -6.15
C GLN A 107 32.14 18.69 -7.44
N THR A 108 31.53 17.51 -7.29
CA THR A 108 30.60 16.94 -8.26
C THR A 108 29.29 16.72 -7.54
N ARG A 109 28.27 17.51 -7.91
CA ARG A 109 26.90 17.37 -7.43
C ARG A 109 26.39 15.97 -7.82
N VAL A 110 26.45 15.03 -6.89
CA VAL A 110 25.63 13.81 -6.94
C VAL A 110 24.32 14.16 -6.22
N PRO A 111 23.18 14.26 -6.92
CA PRO A 111 21.91 14.43 -6.25
C PRO A 111 21.63 13.15 -5.44
N PHE A 112 21.51 13.30 -4.13
CA PHE A 112 20.90 12.28 -3.27
C PHE A 112 19.48 12.05 -3.80
N ALA A 113 19.28 10.94 -4.48
CA ALA A 113 17.97 10.52 -4.93
C ALA A 113 17.07 10.28 -3.72
N ASP A 114 15.92 10.95 -3.73
CA ASP A 114 14.73 10.56 -2.99
C ASP A 114 14.49 9.06 -3.22
N PHE A 115 14.47 8.28 -2.14
CA PHE A 115 13.95 6.92 -2.19
C PHE A 115 12.42 7.00 -2.28
N SER A 116 11.96 7.31 -3.49
CA SER A 116 10.58 7.18 -3.92
C SER A 116 10.59 7.00 -5.43
N ARG A 117 10.15 5.81 -5.87
CA ARG A 117 9.85 5.42 -7.27
C ARG A 117 11.06 5.12 -8.16
N VAL A 118 11.33 3.84 -8.36
CA VAL A 118 11.60 3.32 -9.71
C VAL A 118 10.79 2.04 -9.86
N GLY A 119 9.70 2.15 -10.64
CA GLY A 119 8.88 1.02 -11.01
C GLY A 119 9.61 0.11 -11.99
N ALA A 120 9.47 -1.20 -11.79
CA ALA A 120 9.81 -2.20 -12.77
C ALA A 120 8.99 -1.97 -14.06
N GLY A 121 9.69 -1.66 -15.15
CA GLY A 121 9.15 -1.68 -16.50
C GLY A 121 10.08 -2.50 -17.38
N ALA A 122 9.72 -3.76 -17.64
CA ALA A 122 10.39 -4.59 -18.63
C ALA A 122 9.84 -4.28 -20.03
N GLY A 123 10.74 -3.97 -20.97
CA GLY A 123 10.51 -4.14 -22.40
C GLY A 123 10.62 -2.89 -23.27
N ALA A 124 11.83 -2.54 -23.72
CA ALA A 124 12.09 -2.01 -25.07
C ALA A 124 13.59 -2.08 -25.39
N THR A 125 13.91 -2.80 -26.45
CA THR A 125 15.23 -2.96 -27.07
C THR A 125 15.64 -1.68 -27.80
N THR A 126 16.82 -1.12 -27.53
CA THR A 126 17.65 -0.41 -28.52
C THR A 126 19.05 -0.13 -27.94
N SER A 127 20.06 -0.61 -28.65
CA SER A 127 21.48 -0.37 -28.42
C SER A 127 21.83 1.11 -28.56
N ALA A 128 22.62 1.65 -27.62
CA ALA A 128 23.47 2.81 -27.86
C ALA A 128 24.80 2.58 -27.15
N VAL A 129 25.83 2.35 -27.96
CA VAL A 129 27.23 2.21 -27.56
C VAL A 129 27.75 3.59 -27.19
N TYR A 130 28.25 3.76 -25.96
CA TYR A 130 29.15 4.86 -25.62
C TYR A 130 30.48 4.26 -25.18
N HIS A 131 31.47 4.37 -26.06
CA HIS A 131 32.87 4.04 -25.80
C HIS A 131 33.57 5.19 -25.06
N GLY A 132 34.32 4.85 -24.01
CA GLY A 132 35.67 5.38 -23.81
C GLY A 132 35.92 6.44 -22.73
N SER A 133 36.52 5.98 -21.62
CA SER A 133 37.57 6.62 -20.79
C SER A 133 37.17 7.12 -19.38
N PRO A 134 38.10 7.09 -18.41
CA PRO A 134 38.90 5.97 -17.91
C PRO A 134 38.39 5.49 -16.54
N SER A 135 38.85 4.30 -16.14
CA SER A 135 38.43 3.57 -14.95
C SER A 135 38.52 4.39 -13.66
N LEU A 136 37.36 4.56 -13.03
CA LEU A 136 37.17 5.00 -11.63
C LEU A 136 37.61 3.91 -10.63
N ALA A 137 38.61 3.11 -10.99
CA ALA A 137 39.14 2.00 -10.20
C ALA A 137 40.46 2.37 -9.47
N GLY A 138 40.99 3.58 -9.72
CA GLY A 138 42.30 4.02 -9.18
C GLY A 138 42.26 4.90 -7.94
N ALA A 139 41.15 5.56 -7.61
CA ALA A 139 41.09 6.56 -6.52
C ALA A 139 40.53 6.02 -5.18
N LEU A 140 40.31 4.71 -5.07
CA LEU A 140 39.78 4.04 -3.87
C LEU A 140 40.83 3.19 -3.14
N ARG A 141 42.12 3.55 -3.27
CA ARG A 141 43.19 2.99 -2.43
C ARG A 141 43.70 4.06 -1.47
N ALA A 142 43.61 3.71 -0.19
CA ALA A 142 44.01 4.45 1.02
C ALA A 142 42.98 5.44 1.58
N GLY A 143 42.26 5.01 2.65
CA GLY A 143 41.41 5.86 3.46
C GLY A 143 40.31 5.10 4.20
N THR A 144 40.65 4.49 5.33
CA THR A 144 39.69 3.92 6.29
C THR A 144 38.75 4.99 6.83
N SER A 145 37.51 5.09 6.31
CA SER A 145 36.40 5.69 7.06
C SER A 145 35.07 5.14 6.53
N SER A 146 34.39 4.34 7.35
CA SER A 146 33.04 3.88 7.10
C SER A 146 32.08 5.07 7.19
N CYS A 147 31.63 5.57 6.04
CA CYS A 147 30.54 6.54 5.94
C CYS A 147 29.20 5.85 6.28
N GLY A 148 29.00 5.52 7.55
CA GLY A 148 27.77 4.97 8.09
C GLY A 148 27.31 5.76 9.32
N PRO A 149 26.00 5.77 9.62
CA PRO A 149 25.55 6.14 10.97
C PRO A 149 26.21 5.24 12.01
N ASP A 150 26.32 5.70 13.26
CA ASP A 150 26.76 4.86 14.37
C ASP A 150 25.89 3.59 14.44
N ASP A 151 26.52 2.41 14.50
CA ASP A 151 25.83 1.11 14.56
C ASP A 151 24.79 1.05 15.69
N ASP A 152 25.08 1.74 16.80
CA ASP A 152 24.18 1.86 17.95
C ASP A 152 22.93 2.69 17.63
N ASP A 153 23.03 3.77 16.85
CA ASP A 153 21.88 4.59 16.45
C ASP A 153 21.00 3.84 15.43
N VAL A 154 21.60 3.06 14.52
CA VAL A 154 20.83 2.18 13.60
C VAL A 154 20.11 1.09 14.37
N LYS A 155 20.80 0.42 15.30
CA LYS A 155 20.20 -0.62 16.14
C LYS A 155 19.07 -0.07 17.01
N ALA A 156 19.29 1.10 17.61
CA ALA A 156 18.28 1.83 18.38
C ALA A 156 17.05 2.14 17.52
N SER A 157 17.24 2.66 16.30
CA SER A 157 16.14 2.89 15.36
C SER A 157 15.36 1.62 15.04
N ARG A 158 16.04 0.51 14.72
CA ARG A 158 15.38 -0.77 14.42
C ARG A 158 14.59 -1.31 15.62
N GLU A 159 15.16 -1.20 16.82
CA GLU A 159 14.49 -1.62 18.05
C GLU A 159 13.24 -0.78 18.33
N ALA A 160 13.30 0.55 18.14
CA ALA A 160 12.16 1.42 18.32
C ALA A 160 11.05 1.12 17.30
N GLN A 161 11.39 0.90 16.02
CA GLN A 161 10.42 0.52 14.99
C GLN A 161 9.77 -0.84 15.29
N GLN A 162 10.53 -1.81 15.81
CA GLN A 162 9.94 -3.08 16.25
C GLN A 162 8.96 -2.89 17.41
N LYS A 163 9.31 -2.07 18.41
CA LYS A 163 8.41 -1.78 19.55
C LYS A 163 7.12 -1.09 19.11
N ALA A 164 7.20 -0.17 18.17
CA ALA A 164 6.02 0.50 17.61
C ALA A 164 5.13 -0.50 16.84
N LEU A 165 5.73 -1.36 16.01
CA LEU A 165 5.02 -2.42 15.29
C LEU A 165 4.35 -3.42 16.24
N ASP A 166 5.06 -3.87 17.28
CA ASP A 166 4.54 -4.80 18.29
C ASP A 166 3.36 -4.17 19.05
N ALA A 167 3.46 -2.87 19.39
CA ALA A 167 2.37 -2.14 20.03
C ALA A 167 1.11 -2.12 19.15
N ARG A 168 1.25 -1.77 17.86
CA ARG A 168 0.14 -1.79 16.90
C ARG A 168 -0.46 -3.18 16.77
N ALA A 169 0.38 -4.22 16.72
CA ALA A 169 -0.08 -5.61 16.68
C ALA A 169 -0.89 -5.99 17.93
N ASP A 170 -0.46 -5.58 19.12
CA ASP A 170 -1.22 -5.80 20.37
C ASP A 170 -2.61 -5.12 20.33
N VAL A 171 -2.68 -3.88 19.84
CA VAL A 171 -3.97 -3.19 19.67
C VAL A 171 -4.86 -3.95 18.69
N LEU A 172 -4.32 -4.39 17.56
CA LEU A 172 -5.08 -5.15 16.56
C LEU A 172 -5.56 -6.50 17.09
N ARG A 173 -4.76 -7.22 17.91
CA ARG A 173 -5.19 -8.48 18.55
C ARG A 173 -6.46 -8.27 19.37
N GLU A 174 -6.52 -7.20 20.16
CA GLU A 174 -7.70 -6.88 20.97
C GLU A 174 -8.88 -6.37 20.12
N ALA A 175 -8.61 -5.56 19.09
CA ALA A 175 -9.62 -5.12 18.14
C ALA A 175 -10.27 -6.30 17.39
N MET A 176 -9.47 -7.28 16.95
CA MET A 176 -9.94 -8.51 16.33
C MET A 176 -10.82 -9.35 17.27
N LYS A 177 -10.42 -9.51 18.55
CA LYS A 177 -11.24 -10.23 19.53
C LYS A 177 -12.62 -9.58 19.70
N ARG A 178 -12.66 -8.25 19.80
CA ARG A 178 -13.90 -7.47 19.93
C ARG A 178 -14.75 -7.54 18.67
N ALA A 179 -14.14 -7.35 17.50
CA ALA A 179 -14.85 -7.44 16.24
C ALA A 179 -15.50 -8.82 16.06
N LYS A 180 -14.84 -9.90 16.51
CA LYS A 180 -15.42 -11.25 16.50
C LYS A 180 -16.65 -11.37 17.40
N GLN A 181 -16.64 -10.74 18.57
CA GLN A 181 -17.81 -10.65 19.45
C GLN A 181 -18.94 -9.85 18.79
N ASP A 182 -18.59 -8.80 18.05
CA ASP A 182 -19.50 -7.95 17.27
C ASP A 182 -19.91 -8.57 15.91
N GLY A 183 -19.72 -9.87 15.73
CA GLY A 183 -20.19 -10.61 14.55
C GLY A 183 -19.28 -10.59 13.32
N ALA A 184 -18.05 -10.06 13.42
CA ALA A 184 -17.06 -10.23 12.36
C ALA A 184 -16.57 -11.68 12.29
N LYS A 185 -16.67 -12.28 11.11
CA LYS A 185 -16.33 -13.69 10.86
C LYS A 185 -15.26 -13.79 9.78
N GLN A 186 -14.57 -14.93 9.68
CA GLN A 186 -13.67 -15.25 8.56
C GLN A 186 -12.29 -14.56 8.55
N PHE A 187 -11.66 -14.34 9.71
CA PHE A 187 -10.22 -14.06 9.76
C PHE A 187 -9.50 -15.06 10.66
N ASP A 188 -8.31 -15.46 10.23
CA ASP A 188 -7.42 -16.35 10.97
C ASP A 188 -6.63 -15.55 12.01
N PRO A 189 -6.73 -15.86 13.31
CA PRO A 189 -5.94 -15.22 14.35
C PRO A 189 -4.42 -15.27 14.12
N GLN A 190 -3.93 -16.26 13.37
CA GLN A 190 -2.51 -16.40 13.03
C GLN A 190 -2.07 -15.55 11.83
N ALA A 191 -3.00 -14.95 11.07
CA ALA A 191 -2.65 -14.13 9.91
C ALA A 191 -1.78 -12.94 10.29
N LEU A 192 -2.08 -12.29 11.42
CA LEU A 192 -1.25 -11.22 11.96
C LEU A 192 0.20 -11.67 12.21
N GLU A 193 0.39 -12.85 12.82
CA GLU A 193 1.74 -13.37 13.09
C GLU A 193 2.48 -13.72 11.79
N ARG A 194 1.76 -14.20 10.76
CA ARG A 194 2.35 -14.41 9.43
C ARG A 194 2.77 -13.11 8.78
N LEU A 195 1.96 -12.05 8.86
CA LEU A 195 2.32 -10.72 8.35
C LEU A 195 3.57 -10.19 9.06
N LEU A 196 3.58 -10.21 10.39
CA LEU A 196 4.72 -9.74 11.19
C LEU A 196 6.00 -10.53 10.89
N LYS A 197 5.90 -11.84 10.68
CA LYS A 197 7.04 -12.70 10.32
C LYS A 197 7.57 -12.40 8.90
N ARG A 198 6.70 -11.99 7.97
CA ARG A 198 7.08 -11.61 6.60
C ARG A 198 7.62 -10.18 6.50
N ALA A 199 7.36 -9.34 7.50
CA ALA A 199 7.74 -7.94 7.48
C ALA A 199 9.25 -7.75 7.69
N GLU A 200 9.91 -7.11 6.74
CA GLU A 200 11.36 -6.91 6.71
C GLU A 200 11.73 -5.43 6.95
N ASP A 201 12.91 -5.17 7.52
CA ASP A 201 13.39 -3.79 7.74
C ASP A 201 13.70 -3.06 6.43
N SER A 202 14.14 -3.80 5.40
CA SER A 202 14.49 -3.28 4.08
C SER A 202 14.29 -4.39 3.06
N PRO A 203 13.06 -4.58 2.56
CA PRO A 203 12.79 -5.62 1.58
C PRO A 203 13.55 -5.36 0.29
N ASP A 204 14.07 -6.44 -0.32
CA ASP A 204 14.72 -6.35 -1.64
C ASP A 204 13.73 -5.73 -2.65
N SER A 205 14.12 -4.64 -3.30
CA SER A 205 13.29 -3.96 -4.30
C SER A 205 12.89 -4.84 -5.48
N GLY A 206 13.66 -5.90 -5.75
CA GLY A 206 13.35 -6.91 -6.77
C GLY A 206 12.41 -8.04 -6.32
N LYS A 207 12.11 -8.16 -5.03
CA LYS A 207 11.29 -9.26 -4.47
C LYS A 207 9.89 -8.83 -4.01
N ASN A 208 9.55 -7.53 -4.12
CA ASN A 208 8.28 -6.97 -3.65
C ASN A 208 7.93 -7.41 -2.21
N GLY A 209 8.93 -7.45 -1.32
CA GLY A 209 8.73 -7.82 0.08
C GLY A 209 7.87 -6.81 0.84
N ILE A 210 7.31 -7.23 1.97
CA ILE A 210 6.52 -6.36 2.86
C ILE A 210 7.49 -5.68 3.82
N SER A 211 7.52 -4.35 3.87
CA SER A 211 8.32 -3.65 4.88
C SER A 211 7.61 -3.63 6.24
N LYS A 212 8.36 -3.43 7.32
CA LYS A 212 7.76 -3.18 8.65
C LYS A 212 6.84 -1.96 8.67
N LYS A 213 7.13 -0.95 7.85
CA LYS A 213 6.26 0.21 7.69
C LYS A 213 4.94 -0.20 7.02
N ASP A 214 5.00 -0.95 5.93
CA ASP A 214 3.79 -1.41 5.23
C ASP A 214 2.93 -2.28 6.16
N ALA A 215 3.55 -3.14 6.96
CA ALA A 215 2.84 -3.94 7.96
C ALA A 215 2.22 -3.06 9.06
N ALA A 216 2.93 -2.05 9.57
CA ALA A 216 2.42 -1.12 10.58
C ALA A 216 1.21 -0.33 10.04
N ASP A 217 1.34 0.23 8.84
CA ASP A 217 0.28 0.98 8.16
C ASP A 217 -0.95 0.08 7.93
N ALA A 218 -0.74 -1.17 7.48
CA ALA A 218 -1.83 -2.13 7.30
C ALA A 218 -2.53 -2.50 8.61
N ILE A 219 -1.78 -2.71 9.69
CA ILE A 219 -2.32 -3.00 11.02
C ILE A 219 -3.17 -1.83 11.53
N GLU A 220 -2.72 -0.60 11.36
CA GLU A 220 -3.44 0.61 11.75
C GLU A 220 -4.78 0.76 11.01
N GLU A 221 -4.73 0.64 9.68
CA GLU A 221 -5.90 0.76 8.80
C GLU A 221 -6.95 -0.32 9.10
N VAL A 222 -6.51 -1.58 9.25
CA VAL A 222 -7.40 -2.69 9.63
C VAL A 222 -7.97 -2.48 11.02
N THR A 223 -7.16 -2.05 12.00
CA THR A 223 -7.63 -1.76 13.37
C THR A 223 -8.73 -0.70 13.34
N THR A 224 -8.54 0.36 12.56
CA THR A 224 -9.51 1.46 12.44
C THR A 224 -10.80 0.96 11.78
N MET A 225 -10.70 0.23 10.66
CA MET A 225 -11.86 -0.36 9.98
C MET A 225 -12.65 -1.30 10.91
N LEU A 226 -11.99 -2.16 11.69
CA LEU A 226 -12.65 -3.10 12.60
C LEU A 226 -13.55 -2.40 13.63
N ARG A 227 -13.21 -1.17 14.01
CA ARG A 227 -13.96 -0.37 14.99
C ARG A 227 -15.22 0.28 14.40
N GLN A 228 -15.35 0.34 13.07
CA GLN A 228 -16.52 0.92 12.41
C GLN A 228 -17.68 -0.07 12.39
N LYS A 229 -18.69 0.17 13.25
CA LYS A 229 -19.82 -0.74 13.46
C LYS A 229 -20.83 -0.74 12.31
N ASN A 230 -20.86 0.32 11.50
CA ASN A 230 -21.66 0.40 10.30
C ASN A 230 -21.05 -0.36 9.11
N ILE A 231 -19.85 -0.94 9.23
CA ILE A 231 -19.33 -1.88 8.24
C ILE A 231 -19.86 -3.28 8.59
N ASP A 232 -20.44 -3.95 7.60
CA ASP A 232 -20.94 -5.32 7.71
C ASP A 232 -19.88 -6.27 8.32
N GLY A 233 -20.29 -7.12 9.26
CA GLY A 233 -19.37 -7.99 10.00
C GLY A 233 -18.61 -8.98 9.09
N LYS A 234 -19.27 -9.54 8.07
CA LYS A 234 -18.60 -10.43 7.10
C LYS A 234 -17.59 -9.64 6.26
N SER A 235 -17.91 -8.41 5.87
CA SER A 235 -16.99 -7.52 5.14
C SER A 235 -15.78 -7.12 6.00
N ARG A 236 -15.98 -6.70 7.25
CA ARG A 236 -14.89 -6.44 8.20
C ARG A 236 -13.95 -7.63 8.31
N GLY A 237 -14.49 -8.82 8.57
CA GLY A 237 -13.66 -10.00 8.77
C GLY A 237 -12.98 -10.52 7.51
N SER A 238 -13.64 -10.48 6.35
CA SER A 238 -13.04 -10.88 5.08
C SER A 238 -11.87 -9.97 4.69
N LEU A 239 -12.03 -8.65 4.78
CA LEU A 239 -10.97 -7.69 4.47
C LEU A 239 -9.80 -7.81 5.44
N THR A 240 -10.07 -7.97 6.75
CA THR A 240 -9.02 -8.26 7.73
C THR A 240 -8.25 -9.52 7.36
N GLY A 241 -8.94 -10.62 7.03
CA GLY A 241 -8.29 -11.87 6.65
C GLY A 241 -7.42 -11.73 5.40
N LYS A 242 -7.95 -11.16 4.32
CA LYS A 242 -7.24 -10.96 3.04
C LYS A 242 -6.02 -10.04 3.21
N THR A 243 -6.18 -8.93 3.95
CA THR A 243 -5.10 -7.97 4.17
C THR A 243 -3.96 -8.58 4.97
N LEU A 244 -4.27 -9.27 6.09
CA LEU A 244 -3.24 -9.85 6.95
C LEU A 244 -2.57 -11.10 6.35
N ASP A 245 -3.23 -11.81 5.44
CA ASP A 245 -2.63 -12.99 4.78
C ASP A 245 -1.80 -12.66 3.52
N SER A 246 -1.71 -11.37 3.14
CA SER A 246 -0.96 -10.89 1.97
C SER A 246 0.50 -11.34 1.98
N LYS A 247 0.97 -11.88 0.86
CA LYS A 247 2.31 -12.49 0.74
C LYS A 247 3.37 -11.54 0.21
N GLN A 248 2.96 -10.48 -0.47
CA GLN A 248 3.84 -9.51 -1.12
C GLN A 248 3.34 -8.08 -0.82
N GLY A 249 4.25 -7.10 -0.87
CA GLY A 249 3.94 -5.69 -0.64
C GLY A 249 2.92 -5.13 -1.63
N THR A 250 2.94 -5.59 -2.89
CA THR A 250 1.96 -5.17 -3.90
C THR A 250 0.55 -5.70 -3.60
N GLU A 251 0.45 -6.96 -3.17
CA GLU A 251 -0.82 -7.57 -2.75
C GLU A 251 -1.37 -6.87 -1.50
N LEU A 252 -0.50 -6.60 -0.52
CA LEU A 252 -0.86 -5.87 0.70
C LEU A 252 -1.39 -4.47 0.35
N ALA A 253 -0.72 -3.75 -0.54
CA ALA A 253 -1.14 -2.41 -0.95
C ALA A 253 -2.46 -2.41 -1.73
N GLU A 254 -2.73 -3.44 -2.54
CA GLU A 254 -4.03 -3.62 -3.19
C GLU A 254 -5.15 -3.85 -2.16
N LYS A 255 -4.94 -4.72 -1.17
CA LYS A 255 -5.94 -4.97 -0.12
C LYS A 255 -6.11 -3.80 0.83
N LEU A 256 -5.03 -3.05 1.07
CA LEU A 256 -5.10 -1.85 1.89
C LEU A 256 -5.90 -0.74 1.21
N ALA A 257 -5.86 -0.62 -0.11
CA ALA A 257 -6.69 0.32 -0.86
C ALA A 257 -8.19 0.02 -0.65
N GLU A 258 -8.59 -1.27 -0.72
CA GLU A 258 -9.97 -1.69 -0.42
C GLU A 258 -10.37 -1.34 1.03
N VAL A 259 -9.51 -1.62 2.02
CA VAL A 259 -9.74 -1.28 3.44
C VAL A 259 -9.97 0.23 3.62
N LYS A 260 -9.13 1.07 3.00
CA LYS A 260 -9.24 2.54 3.08
C LYS A 260 -10.53 3.04 2.42
N ALA A 261 -10.90 2.51 1.26
CA ALA A 261 -12.12 2.89 0.56
C ALA A 261 -13.37 2.57 1.40
N VAL A 262 -13.42 1.36 1.97
CA VAL A 262 -14.51 0.90 2.84
C VAL A 262 -14.59 1.72 4.12
N ARG A 263 -13.43 2.01 4.74
CA ARG A 263 -13.37 2.89 5.91
C ARG A 263 -13.89 4.29 5.59
N ARG A 264 -13.43 4.90 4.49
CA ARG A 264 -13.85 6.24 4.09
C ARG A 264 -15.36 6.30 3.82
N ALA A 265 -15.88 5.30 3.11
CA ALA A 265 -17.30 5.17 2.89
C ALA A 265 -18.06 5.14 4.22
N ALA A 266 -17.61 4.33 5.18
CA ALA A 266 -18.22 4.21 6.49
C ALA A 266 -18.15 5.48 7.36
N GLU A 267 -17.04 6.22 7.31
CA GLU A 267 -16.79 7.38 8.17
C GLU A 267 -17.44 8.66 7.64
N SER A 268 -17.48 8.84 6.33
CA SER A 268 -17.73 10.16 5.73
C SER A 268 -18.79 10.20 4.63
N GLU A 269 -19.10 9.07 3.99
CA GLU A 269 -19.92 9.08 2.78
C GLU A 269 -21.27 8.40 2.97
N ALA A 270 -21.32 7.34 3.76
CA ALA A 270 -22.53 6.60 4.05
C ALA A 270 -23.52 7.46 4.85
N ALA A 271 -24.79 7.32 4.51
CA ALA A 271 -25.88 7.91 5.28
C ALA A 271 -25.98 7.27 6.66
N GLU A 272 -26.46 8.02 7.63
CA GLU A 272 -26.65 7.52 9.00
C GLU A 272 -27.61 6.33 9.02
N GLY A 273 -27.30 5.33 9.86
CA GLY A 273 -28.11 4.11 9.99
C GLY A 273 -27.91 3.09 8.87
N THR A 274 -27.09 3.40 7.85
CA THR A 274 -26.82 2.50 6.73
C THR A 274 -25.57 1.65 6.96
N LYS A 275 -25.50 0.51 6.28
CA LYS A 275 -24.37 -0.40 6.31
C LYS A 275 -23.49 -0.23 5.07
N VAL A 276 -22.19 -0.30 5.29
CA VAL A 276 -21.19 -0.43 4.23
C VAL A 276 -20.82 -1.90 4.06
N TYR A 277 -20.90 -2.37 2.83
CA TYR A 277 -20.51 -3.70 2.42
C TYR A 277 -19.23 -3.66 1.59
N ALA A 278 -18.48 -4.75 1.65
CA ALA A 278 -17.30 -4.98 0.84
C ALA A 278 -17.26 -6.42 0.30
N SER A 279 -16.59 -6.60 -0.84
CA SER A 279 -16.50 -7.87 -1.58
C SER A 279 -17.88 -8.51 -1.79
N ILE A 280 -18.78 -7.78 -2.45
CA ILE A 280 -20.13 -8.25 -2.80
C ILE A 280 -20.24 -8.56 -4.29
N GLY A 281 -21.31 -9.23 -4.71
CA GLY A 281 -21.47 -9.69 -6.09
C GLY A 281 -21.74 -11.19 -6.17
N THR A 282 -21.89 -11.69 -7.40
CA THR A 282 -22.24 -13.09 -7.66
C THR A 282 -21.11 -14.06 -7.31
N GLU A 283 -19.85 -13.70 -7.54
CA GLU A 283 -18.70 -14.53 -7.18
C GLU A 283 -18.49 -14.60 -5.66
N GLY A 284 -18.85 -13.52 -4.95
CA GLY A 284 -18.84 -13.47 -3.49
C GLY A 284 -20.03 -14.19 -2.83
N GLY A 285 -21.01 -14.67 -3.62
CA GLY A 285 -22.25 -15.25 -3.11
C GLY A 285 -23.12 -14.24 -2.33
N ARG A 286 -23.01 -12.94 -2.68
CA ARG A 286 -23.69 -11.83 -2.01
C ARG A 286 -24.29 -10.88 -3.06
N ALA A 287 -25.15 -11.42 -3.91
CA ALA A 287 -25.82 -10.66 -4.97
C ALA A 287 -26.89 -9.69 -4.44
N LYS A 288 -27.37 -9.88 -3.21
CA LYS A 288 -28.37 -9.03 -2.55
C LYS A 288 -27.92 -8.72 -1.14
N VAL A 289 -27.90 -7.44 -0.76
CA VAL A 289 -27.45 -7.00 0.57
C VAL A 289 -28.41 -5.98 1.15
N ASP A 290 -28.69 -6.07 2.45
CA ASP A 290 -29.53 -5.11 3.18
C ASP A 290 -28.67 -3.95 3.66
N LEU A 291 -28.80 -2.77 3.03
CA LEU A 291 -28.02 -1.59 3.39
C LEU A 291 -28.48 -0.95 4.71
N GLY A 292 -29.44 -1.56 5.42
CA GLY A 292 -30.09 -1.01 6.60
C GLY A 292 -31.51 -0.54 6.25
N GLN A 293 -32.35 -0.46 7.28
CA GLN A 293 -33.74 0.02 7.19
C GLN A 293 -34.69 -0.82 6.30
N GLY A 294 -34.28 -2.03 5.91
CA GLY A 294 -35.11 -2.97 5.14
C GLY A 294 -34.95 -2.84 3.61
N ASP A 295 -34.12 -1.93 3.14
CA ASP A 295 -33.81 -1.74 1.72
C ASP A 295 -32.74 -2.75 1.25
N VAL A 296 -33.10 -3.58 0.28
CA VAL A 296 -32.18 -4.55 -0.33
C VAL A 296 -31.56 -3.97 -1.61
N LEU A 297 -30.24 -3.78 -1.58
CA LEU A 297 -29.45 -3.50 -2.77
C LEU A 297 -29.20 -4.79 -3.56
N ASP A 298 -29.62 -4.79 -4.82
CA ASP A 298 -29.34 -5.88 -5.77
C ASP A 298 -28.12 -5.54 -6.63
N VAL A 299 -27.10 -6.40 -6.57
CA VAL A 299 -25.85 -6.35 -7.34
C VAL A 299 -25.63 -7.61 -8.17
N SER A 300 -26.70 -8.36 -8.49
CA SER A 300 -26.63 -9.61 -9.28
C SER A 300 -26.00 -9.46 -10.67
N GLY A 301 -26.01 -8.25 -11.25
CA GLY A 301 -25.30 -7.95 -12.50
C GLY A 301 -23.78 -7.81 -12.36
N ILE A 302 -23.26 -7.77 -11.13
CA ILE A 302 -21.86 -7.50 -10.81
C ILE A 302 -21.19 -8.77 -10.24
N PRO A 303 -20.10 -9.28 -10.86
CA PRO A 303 -19.35 -10.43 -10.34
C PRO A 303 -18.73 -10.17 -8.97
N ASP A 304 -18.03 -9.05 -8.88
CA ASP A 304 -17.32 -8.59 -7.69
C ASP A 304 -17.38 -7.06 -7.67
N ALA A 305 -17.74 -6.50 -6.52
CA ALA A 305 -17.73 -5.07 -6.23
C ALA A 305 -17.02 -4.88 -4.89
N ASP A 306 -16.04 -3.99 -4.87
CA ASP A 306 -15.17 -3.81 -3.71
C ASP A 306 -15.89 -3.11 -2.56
N VAL A 307 -16.74 -2.11 -2.84
CA VAL A 307 -17.52 -1.39 -1.82
C VAL A 307 -18.94 -1.11 -2.29
N ALA A 308 -19.91 -1.21 -1.38
CA ALA A 308 -21.28 -0.81 -1.60
C ALA A 308 -21.91 -0.17 -0.36
N TYR A 309 -22.67 0.91 -0.54
CA TYR A 309 -23.33 1.64 0.54
C TYR A 309 -24.42 2.59 0.02
N ARG A 310 -25.30 3.04 0.91
CA ARG A 310 -26.22 4.16 0.64
C ARG A 310 -25.53 5.45 1.08
N GLY A 311 -25.32 6.37 0.15
CA GLY A 311 -24.65 7.64 0.39
C GLY A 311 -25.54 8.64 1.10
N ARG A 312 -24.92 9.67 1.71
CA ARG A 312 -25.62 10.85 2.26
C ARG A 312 -26.39 11.66 1.22
N ASP A 313 -26.06 11.47 -0.06
CA ASP A 313 -26.79 11.98 -1.21
C ASP A 313 -28.09 11.20 -1.52
N GLY A 314 -28.38 10.15 -0.74
CA GLY A 314 -29.54 9.29 -0.92
C GLY A 314 -29.39 8.27 -2.05
N MET A 315 -28.22 8.18 -2.69
CA MET A 315 -27.97 7.23 -3.78
C MET A 315 -27.36 5.93 -3.27
N ASP A 316 -27.62 4.83 -3.98
CA ASP A 316 -26.88 3.59 -3.83
C ASP A 316 -25.56 3.67 -4.61
N HIS A 317 -24.44 3.50 -3.91
CA HIS A 317 -23.11 3.57 -4.48
C HIS A 317 -22.49 2.18 -4.65
N LEU A 318 -21.88 1.94 -5.80
CA LEU A 318 -20.88 0.88 -6.00
C LEU A 318 -19.52 1.48 -6.33
N VAL A 319 -18.49 0.98 -5.66
CA VAL A 319 -17.11 1.44 -5.85
C VAL A 319 -16.24 0.25 -6.19
N GLU A 320 -15.56 0.34 -7.34
CA GLU A 320 -14.49 -0.57 -7.74
C GLU A 320 -13.15 0.07 -7.39
N VAL A 321 -12.34 -0.61 -6.58
CA VAL A 321 -11.13 -0.06 -5.99
C VAL A 321 -9.88 -0.58 -6.68
N LYS A 322 -8.91 0.29 -6.92
CA LYS A 322 -7.58 -0.03 -7.42
C LYS A 322 -6.54 0.74 -6.60
N ASN A 323 -5.40 0.13 -6.33
CA ASN A 323 -4.30 0.82 -5.66
C ASN A 323 -3.62 1.87 -6.57
N THR A 324 -3.47 1.55 -7.86
CA THR A 324 -2.78 2.41 -8.84
C THR A 324 -3.55 2.48 -10.15
N GLY A 325 -3.32 3.54 -10.95
CA GLY A 325 -4.00 3.69 -12.24
C GLY A 325 -3.64 2.59 -13.24
N GLY A 326 -2.45 2.02 -13.15
CA GLY A 326 -2.07 0.85 -13.97
C GLY A 326 -2.95 -0.38 -13.74
N GLY A 327 -3.66 -0.46 -12.61
CA GLY A 327 -4.65 -1.52 -12.36
C GLY A 327 -5.89 -1.41 -13.24
N THR A 328 -6.20 -0.21 -13.76
CA THR A 328 -7.40 0.05 -14.58
C THR A 328 -7.23 -0.33 -16.04
N THR A 329 -5.99 -0.45 -16.54
CA THR A 329 -5.74 -0.71 -17.97
C THR A 329 -5.92 -2.17 -18.35
N LYS A 330 -6.30 -3.07 -17.43
CA LYS A 330 -6.40 -4.50 -17.76
C LYS A 330 -7.64 -4.77 -18.63
N PHE A 331 -7.55 -5.77 -19.51
CA PHE A 331 -8.63 -6.13 -20.44
C PHE A 331 -9.97 -6.36 -19.74
N GLU A 332 -9.97 -7.09 -18.62
CA GLU A 332 -11.18 -7.42 -17.86
C GLU A 332 -11.90 -6.19 -17.28
N ILE A 333 -11.18 -5.08 -17.09
CA ILE A 333 -11.75 -3.84 -16.54
C ILE A 333 -12.73 -3.21 -17.53
N HIS A 334 -12.51 -3.35 -18.84
CA HIS A 334 -13.45 -2.86 -19.84
C HIS A 334 -14.87 -3.42 -19.61
N GLN A 335 -14.97 -4.74 -19.40
CA GLN A 335 -16.26 -5.39 -19.12
C GLN A 335 -16.82 -5.01 -17.75
N GLN A 336 -15.98 -4.80 -16.74
CA GLN A 336 -16.43 -4.36 -15.43
C GLN A 336 -17.03 -2.94 -15.47
N ILE A 337 -16.43 -2.01 -16.22
CA ILE A 337 -16.98 -0.67 -16.43
C ILE A 337 -18.38 -0.73 -17.07
N GLU A 338 -18.58 -1.59 -18.07
CA GLU A 338 -19.90 -1.80 -18.70
C GLU A 338 -20.94 -2.31 -17.71
N ARG A 339 -20.57 -3.27 -16.87
CA ARG A 339 -21.47 -3.84 -15.86
C ARG A 339 -21.87 -2.79 -14.83
N LEU A 340 -20.93 -1.96 -14.39
CA LEU A 340 -21.19 -0.86 -13.47
C LEU A 340 -22.10 0.20 -14.08
N GLY A 341 -21.84 0.63 -15.31
CA GLY A 341 -22.69 1.59 -16.02
C GLY A 341 -24.10 1.05 -16.28
N ARG A 342 -24.21 -0.23 -16.66
CA ARG A 342 -25.50 -0.91 -16.81
C ARG A 342 -26.25 -0.94 -15.49
N TRP A 343 -25.60 -1.38 -14.40
CA TRP A 343 -26.22 -1.43 -13.08
C TRP A 343 -26.74 -0.07 -12.61
N GLN A 344 -26.00 1.00 -12.90
CA GLN A 344 -26.41 2.38 -12.64
C GLN A 344 -27.70 2.75 -13.39
N ARG A 345 -27.83 2.34 -14.65
CA ARG A 345 -28.99 2.66 -15.51
C ARG A 345 -30.20 1.75 -15.27
N GLU A 346 -29.98 0.47 -14.97
CA GLU A 346 -31.02 -0.55 -14.73
C GLU A 346 -31.59 -0.47 -13.30
N ARG A 347 -31.90 0.75 -12.87
CA ARG A 347 -32.52 1.01 -11.58
C ARG A 347 -34.00 0.55 -11.59
N PRO A 348 -34.43 -0.29 -10.63
CA PRO A 348 -35.84 -0.65 -10.49
C PRO A 348 -36.73 0.60 -10.25
N PRO A 349 -37.97 0.63 -10.77
CA PRO A 349 -38.92 1.68 -10.42
C PRO A 349 -39.12 1.80 -8.91
N GLY A 350 -39.12 3.04 -8.41
CA GLY A 350 -39.26 3.32 -6.97
C GLY A 350 -38.01 3.08 -6.12
N ALA A 351 -36.92 2.56 -6.71
CA ALA A 351 -35.65 2.42 -6.00
C ALA A 351 -34.84 3.73 -5.98
N PRO A 352 -33.95 3.91 -4.99
CA PRO A 352 -32.99 5.00 -4.94
C PRO A 352 -32.13 5.10 -6.20
N ALA A 353 -31.71 6.31 -6.55
CA ALA A 353 -30.77 6.52 -7.65
C ALA A 353 -29.47 5.76 -7.38
N ARG A 354 -28.80 5.34 -8.45
CA ARG A 354 -27.56 4.57 -8.36
C ARG A 354 -26.40 5.39 -8.89
N ALA A 355 -25.23 5.19 -8.30
CA ALA A 355 -23.97 5.78 -8.74
C ALA A 355 -22.87 4.73 -8.68
N ALA A 356 -22.08 4.62 -9.75
CA ALA A 356 -20.91 3.76 -9.80
C ALA A 356 -19.65 4.58 -10.06
N ARG A 357 -18.54 4.20 -9.43
CA ARG A 357 -17.24 4.82 -9.69
C ARG A 357 -16.08 3.85 -9.55
N TYR A 358 -14.98 4.19 -10.22
CA TYR A 358 -13.66 3.63 -9.90
C TYR A 358 -12.99 4.49 -8.84
N GLU A 359 -12.31 3.88 -7.89
CA GLU A 359 -11.50 4.58 -6.91
C GLU A 359 -10.05 4.10 -6.98
N ILE A 360 -9.13 5.02 -7.27
CA ILE A 360 -7.69 4.80 -7.34
C ILE A 360 -7.07 5.42 -6.08
N ASP A 361 -6.61 4.59 -5.14
CA ASP A 361 -6.13 5.06 -3.82
C ASP A 361 -4.91 5.99 -3.94
N SER A 362 -4.02 5.74 -4.90
CA SER A 362 -2.77 6.50 -5.04
C SER A 362 -2.67 7.32 -6.33
N GLN A 363 -1.85 8.37 -6.26
CA GLN A 363 -1.40 9.12 -7.45
C GLN A 363 -0.35 8.33 -8.27
N ASN A 364 -0.02 7.10 -7.91
CA ASN A 364 1.01 6.35 -8.61
C ASN A 364 0.48 5.83 -9.93
N GLY A 365 1.02 6.34 -11.04
CA GLY A 365 0.63 5.93 -12.39
C GLY A 365 -0.86 6.13 -12.66
N TRP A 366 -1.50 7.11 -12.01
CA TRP A 366 -2.94 7.35 -12.16
C TRP A 366 -3.27 7.83 -13.58
N GLU A 367 -2.37 8.56 -14.23
CA GLU A 367 -2.48 9.03 -15.60
C GLU A 367 -2.61 7.89 -16.62
N LYS A 368 -2.28 6.66 -16.22
CA LYS A 368 -2.45 5.46 -17.06
C LYS A 368 -3.92 5.17 -17.41
N ILE A 369 -4.89 5.76 -16.70
CA ILE A 369 -6.31 5.67 -17.07
C ILE A 369 -6.61 6.20 -18.48
N PHE A 370 -5.73 7.03 -19.05
CA PHE A 370 -5.86 7.58 -20.40
C PHE A 370 -5.12 6.76 -21.47
N LEU A 371 -4.36 5.73 -21.07
CA LEU A 371 -3.70 4.81 -21.99
C LEU A 371 -4.69 3.78 -22.52
N ASP A 372 -4.35 3.16 -23.65
CA ASP A 372 -5.16 2.08 -24.21
C ASP A 372 -5.24 0.89 -23.24
N PHE A 373 -6.35 0.16 -23.29
CA PHE A 373 -6.46 -1.11 -22.60
C PHE A 373 -5.35 -2.07 -23.05
N GLN A 374 -4.78 -2.79 -22.08
CA GLN A 374 -3.82 -3.85 -22.32
C GLN A 374 -4.53 -5.04 -22.96
N PRO A 375 -3.87 -5.74 -23.90
CA PRO A 375 -4.40 -6.97 -24.45
C PRO A 375 -4.59 -8.02 -23.36
N LYS A 376 -5.58 -8.90 -23.54
CA LYS A 376 -5.84 -9.99 -22.61
C LYS A 376 -4.58 -10.84 -22.45
N LYS A 377 -4.16 -11.08 -21.19
CA LYS A 377 -3.03 -11.97 -20.91
C LYS A 377 -3.36 -13.38 -21.38
N MET A 378 -2.52 -13.92 -22.26
CA MET A 378 -2.64 -15.28 -22.77
C MET A 378 -1.88 -16.29 -21.90
N SER A 379 -2.44 -17.48 -21.78
CA SER A 379 -1.76 -18.64 -21.19
C SER A 379 -0.57 -19.07 -22.06
N ALA A 380 0.38 -19.80 -21.46
CA ALA A 380 1.52 -20.34 -22.20
C ALA A 380 1.07 -21.27 -23.36
N ALA A 381 -0.02 -22.02 -23.17
CA ALA A 381 -0.60 -22.88 -24.19
C ALA A 381 -1.15 -22.06 -25.37
N GLN A 382 -1.90 -20.99 -25.10
CA GLN A 382 -2.45 -20.10 -26.12
C GLN A 382 -1.35 -19.42 -26.95
N LYS A 383 -0.28 -18.96 -26.30
CA LYS A 383 0.89 -18.38 -26.99
C LYS A 383 1.56 -19.38 -27.91
N ARG A 384 1.74 -20.63 -27.47
CA ARG A 384 2.33 -21.71 -28.29
C ARG A 384 1.45 -22.09 -29.48
N ALA A 385 0.13 -21.99 -29.32
CA ALA A 385 -0.84 -22.22 -30.39
C ALA A 385 -0.92 -21.07 -31.40
N GLY A 386 -0.11 -20.02 -31.27
CA GLY A 386 -0.11 -18.88 -32.19
C GLY A 386 -1.35 -17.99 -32.12
N ALA A 387 -2.17 -18.12 -31.06
CA ALA A 387 -3.35 -17.28 -30.90
C ALA A 387 -2.93 -15.81 -30.66
N GLU A 388 -3.64 -14.88 -31.28
CA GLU A 388 -3.48 -13.46 -30.98
C GLU A 388 -4.26 -13.09 -29.72
N PRO A 389 -3.70 -12.19 -28.87
CA PRO A 389 -4.38 -11.82 -27.64
C PRO A 389 -5.57 -10.90 -27.96
N PRO A 390 -6.77 -11.18 -27.42
CA PRO A 390 -7.93 -10.30 -27.55
C PRO A 390 -7.60 -8.87 -27.11
N ARG A 391 -8.14 -7.90 -27.86
CA ARG A 391 -7.99 -6.46 -27.63
C ARG A 391 -9.35 -5.80 -27.54
N VAL A 392 -9.41 -4.71 -26.80
CA VAL A 392 -10.52 -3.76 -26.79
C VAL A 392 -9.95 -2.38 -27.07
N GLU A 393 -10.73 -1.54 -27.73
CA GLU A 393 -10.31 -0.19 -28.12
C GLU A 393 -10.56 0.81 -26.99
N GLY A 394 -9.93 1.98 -27.11
CA GLY A 394 -10.09 3.09 -26.17
C GLY A 394 -9.30 2.93 -24.87
N SER A 395 -9.56 3.87 -23.97
CA SER A 395 -8.97 3.95 -22.63
C SER A 395 -9.97 3.60 -21.53
N PRO A 396 -9.49 3.28 -20.32
CA PRO A 396 -10.33 3.27 -19.13
C PRO A 396 -11.13 4.57 -18.96
N ALA A 397 -10.53 5.74 -19.14
CA ALA A 397 -11.20 7.03 -18.97
C ALA A 397 -12.35 7.25 -19.98
N SER A 398 -12.10 6.98 -21.27
CA SER A 398 -13.16 7.08 -22.30
C SER A 398 -14.28 6.09 -22.04
N LYS A 399 -13.94 4.82 -21.71
CA LYS A 399 -14.94 3.80 -21.42
C LYS A 399 -15.78 4.12 -20.18
N MET A 400 -15.15 4.59 -19.10
CA MET A 400 -15.86 5.06 -17.90
C MET A 400 -16.82 6.20 -18.26
N ALA A 401 -16.36 7.17 -19.05
CA ALA A 401 -17.18 8.25 -19.51
C ALA A 401 -18.36 7.80 -20.39
N ASP A 402 -18.18 6.77 -21.24
CA ASP A 402 -19.23 6.26 -22.14
C ASP A 402 -20.35 5.60 -21.33
N GLU A 403 -19.96 4.95 -20.23
CA GLU A 403 -20.87 4.24 -19.36
C GLU A 403 -21.46 5.13 -18.25
N GLY A 404 -21.05 6.40 -18.16
CA GLY A 404 -21.47 7.34 -17.12
C GLY A 404 -20.88 7.04 -15.74
N VAL A 405 -19.76 6.32 -15.69
CA VAL A 405 -19.04 5.93 -14.48
C VAL A 405 -17.98 6.98 -14.16
N GLY A 406 -17.96 7.49 -12.93
CA GLY A 406 -16.96 8.46 -12.47
C GLY A 406 -15.66 7.79 -12.00
N ALA A 407 -14.67 8.61 -11.65
CA ALA A 407 -13.46 8.14 -10.97
C ALA A 407 -13.13 9.02 -9.77
N ARG A 408 -12.54 8.44 -8.74
CA ARG A 408 -11.85 9.14 -7.67
C ARG A 408 -10.40 8.76 -7.68
N VAL A 409 -9.50 9.73 -7.66
CA VAL A 409 -8.05 9.48 -7.69
C VAL A 409 -7.39 10.20 -6.53
N ALA A 410 -6.81 9.45 -5.60
CA ALA A 410 -6.17 9.95 -4.40
C ALA A 410 -7.02 10.99 -3.65
N GLY A 411 -8.32 10.71 -3.52
CA GLY A 411 -9.29 11.56 -2.83
C GLY A 411 -9.94 12.66 -3.70
N GLN A 412 -9.50 12.86 -4.94
CA GLN A 412 -10.11 13.85 -5.83
C GLN A 412 -11.09 13.19 -6.81
N ASP A 413 -12.33 13.67 -6.82
CA ASP A 413 -13.39 13.20 -7.72
C ASP A 413 -13.24 13.79 -9.13
N LEU A 414 -13.50 12.95 -10.13
CA LEU A 414 -13.56 13.25 -11.55
C LEU A 414 -14.88 12.71 -12.11
N SER A 415 -15.71 13.59 -12.63
CA SER A 415 -16.95 13.21 -13.28
C SER A 415 -16.70 12.46 -14.59
N ALA A 416 -17.68 11.68 -15.05
CA ALA A 416 -17.65 11.04 -16.37
C ALA A 416 -17.39 12.06 -17.50
N ARG A 417 -17.94 13.27 -17.37
CA ARG A 417 -17.69 14.37 -18.31
C ARG A 417 -16.23 14.83 -18.29
N GLN A 418 -15.68 15.11 -17.10
CA GLN A 418 -14.28 15.51 -16.99
C GLN A 418 -13.35 14.41 -17.51
N LEU A 419 -13.63 13.13 -17.24
CA LEU A 419 -12.88 12.01 -17.79
C LEU A 419 -12.89 12.00 -19.33
N ARG A 420 -14.03 12.28 -19.95
CA ARG A 420 -14.12 12.42 -21.42
C ARG A 420 -13.23 13.54 -21.94
N GLU A 421 -13.39 14.74 -21.39
CA GLU A 421 -12.70 15.94 -21.85
C GLU A 421 -11.19 15.79 -21.65
N MET A 422 -10.76 15.22 -20.52
CA MET A 422 -9.36 14.91 -20.26
C MET A 422 -8.80 13.86 -21.22
N ASP A 423 -9.54 12.78 -21.50
CA ASP A 423 -9.09 11.75 -22.44
C ASP A 423 -8.92 12.31 -23.86
N GLN A 424 -9.87 13.12 -24.33
CA GLN A 424 -9.79 13.80 -25.62
C GLN A 424 -8.59 14.75 -25.68
N ALA A 425 -8.42 15.62 -24.67
CA ALA A 425 -7.30 16.55 -24.59
C ALA A 425 -5.94 15.83 -24.50
N TRP A 426 -5.87 14.71 -23.77
CA TRP A 426 -4.67 13.91 -23.64
C TRP A 426 -4.31 13.19 -24.94
N ARG A 427 -5.30 12.58 -25.62
CA ARG A 427 -5.09 11.85 -26.87
C ARG A 427 -4.83 12.75 -28.06
N GLY A 428 -5.29 14.01 -28.01
CA GLY A 428 -4.94 15.04 -29.00
C GLY A 428 -3.46 15.46 -28.95
N LYS A 429 -2.72 15.12 -27.90
CA LYS A 429 -1.29 15.43 -27.76
C LYS A 429 -0.40 14.37 -28.42
N SER A 430 0.70 14.82 -29.01
CA SER A 430 1.75 13.93 -29.50
C SER A 430 2.37 13.11 -28.36
N ARG A 431 3.04 12.01 -28.70
CA ARG A 431 3.77 11.20 -27.72
C ARG A 431 4.82 12.02 -26.95
N ALA A 432 5.56 12.88 -27.65
CA ALA A 432 6.59 13.72 -27.04
C ALA A 432 6.00 14.71 -26.01
N GLU A 433 4.85 15.33 -26.32
CA GLU A 433 4.15 16.21 -25.38
C GLU A 433 3.65 15.47 -24.14
N ARG A 434 3.11 14.25 -24.34
CA ARG A 434 2.65 13.39 -23.23
C ARG A 434 3.81 12.98 -22.32
N ASP A 435 4.92 12.54 -22.90
CA ASP A 435 6.13 12.16 -22.15
C ASP A 435 6.70 13.37 -21.38
N ALA A 436 6.71 14.56 -22.00
CA ALA A 436 7.13 15.81 -21.34
C ALA A 436 6.19 16.24 -20.21
N ALA A 437 4.87 16.08 -20.37
CA ALA A 437 3.88 16.39 -19.34
C ALA A 437 4.01 15.47 -18.12
N ILE A 438 4.28 14.17 -18.34
CA ILE A 438 4.56 13.22 -17.26
C ILE A 438 5.87 13.57 -16.56
N GLY A 439 6.95 13.79 -17.33
CA GLY A 439 8.28 14.09 -16.78
C GLY A 439 8.35 15.42 -16.00
N SER A 440 7.56 16.42 -16.40
CA SER A 440 7.46 17.71 -15.70
C SER A 440 6.48 17.71 -14.52
N GLY A 441 5.75 16.61 -14.30
CA GLY A 441 4.80 16.49 -13.20
C GLY A 441 3.45 17.16 -13.43
N LYS A 442 3.15 17.63 -14.65
CA LYS A 442 1.83 18.20 -15.00
C LYS A 442 0.69 17.19 -14.89
N MET A 443 1.02 15.89 -15.02
CA MET A 443 0.10 14.78 -14.81
C MET A 443 0.24 14.15 -13.40
N LYS A 444 0.94 14.79 -12.45
CA LYS A 444 1.21 14.18 -11.13
C LYS A 444 -0.03 14.01 -10.27
N THR A 445 -0.97 14.95 -10.35
CA THR A 445 -2.22 14.95 -9.59
C THR A 445 -3.40 15.22 -10.52
N PRO A 446 -4.63 14.80 -10.16
CA PRO A 446 -5.80 15.07 -11.00
C PRO A 446 -6.06 16.57 -11.17
N ALA A 447 -5.90 17.38 -10.12
CA ALA A 447 -6.00 18.84 -10.20
C ALA A 447 -5.01 19.46 -11.20
N ALA A 448 -3.73 19.08 -11.12
CA ALA A 448 -2.71 19.60 -12.04
C ALA A 448 -2.99 19.16 -13.50
N ALA A 449 -3.52 17.94 -13.67
CA ALA A 449 -3.89 17.45 -14.99
C ALA A 449 -5.12 18.16 -15.56
N LEU A 450 -6.15 18.44 -14.76
CA LEU A 450 -7.31 19.23 -15.19
C LEU A 450 -6.85 20.61 -15.70
N GLU A 451 -6.01 21.30 -14.93
CA GLU A 451 -5.43 22.59 -15.32
C GLU A 451 -4.61 22.48 -16.61
N TYR A 452 -3.70 21.50 -16.69
CA TYR A 452 -2.85 21.31 -17.87
C TYR A 452 -3.64 20.95 -19.14
N LEU A 453 -4.71 20.18 -18.99
CA LEU A 453 -5.57 19.72 -20.09
C LEU A 453 -6.65 20.74 -20.45
N GLY A 454 -6.82 21.81 -19.66
CA GLY A 454 -7.83 22.84 -19.89
C GLY A 454 -9.26 22.36 -19.64
N VAL A 455 -9.45 21.51 -18.63
CA VAL A 455 -10.75 20.91 -18.27
C VAL A 455 -11.23 21.50 -16.95
N SER A 456 -12.50 21.94 -16.92
CA SER A 456 -13.17 22.52 -15.75
C SER A 456 -14.07 21.52 -15.03
#